data_AF-A0A1Q2M6Z7-F1
#
_entry.id   AF-A0A1Q2M6Z7-F1
#
_cell.length_a   1.000
_cell.length_b   1.000
_cell.length_c   1.000
_cell.angle_alpha   90.00
_cell.angle_beta   90.00
_cell.angle_gamma   90.00
#
_symmetry.space_group_name_H-M   'P 1'
#
loop_
_entity.id
_entity.type
_entity.pdbx_description
1 polymer ?
#
loop_
_entity_poly.entity_id
_entity_poly.type
_entity_poly.pdbx_seq_one_letter_code
_entity_poly.pdbx_strand_id
1 'polypeptide(L)'
;MTIPSHVLETEFPDLADSIRHLVQDSIQYKNDHDDYHKLDKAIRGLEERGVATDDHHFRELKTKRARLKDQLYTQARNYRSH
;
A
#
# COMPACT_ATOMS: atom_id res chain seq x y z
N MET A 1 11.93 0.23 15.24
CA MET A 1 11.35 -1.10 14.93
C MET A 1 10.90 -1.06 13.48
N THR A 2 11.68 -1.67 12.58
CA THR A 2 11.50 -1.60 11.12
C THR A 2 10.43 -2.59 10.71
N ILE A 3 9.21 -2.09 10.49
CA ILE A 3 8.09 -2.91 10.01
C ILE A 3 8.48 -3.38 8.61
N PRO A 4 8.71 -4.69 8.39
CA PRO A 4 9.16 -5.18 7.10
C PRO A 4 8.04 -4.98 6.07
N SER A 5 8.32 -4.07 5.15
CA SER A 5 7.41 -3.40 4.23
C SER A 5 7.12 -4.24 2.99
N HIS A 6 6.71 -5.50 3.13
CA HIS A 6 6.73 -6.43 2.00
C HIS A 6 5.39 -6.65 1.30
N VAL A 7 4.30 -5.93 1.63
CA VAL A 7 3.00 -6.22 0.99
C VAL A 7 3.04 -5.96 -0.52
N LEU A 8 3.51 -4.78 -0.96
CA LEU A 8 3.61 -4.49 -2.40
C LEU A 8 4.73 -5.26 -3.09
N GLU A 9 5.89 -5.43 -2.46
CA GLU A 9 6.99 -6.24 -3.00
C GLU A 9 6.55 -7.70 -3.25
N THR A 10 5.66 -8.23 -2.39
CA THR A 10 5.11 -9.58 -2.53
C THR A 10 4.00 -9.66 -3.59
N GLU A 11 3.13 -8.65 -3.69
CA GLU A 11 2.09 -8.62 -4.73
C GLU A 11 2.66 -8.36 -6.14
N PHE A 12 3.78 -7.64 -6.22
CA PHE A 12 4.43 -7.30 -7.49
C PHE A 12 5.94 -7.60 -7.44
N PRO A 13 6.35 -8.88 -7.46
CA PRO A 13 7.77 -9.25 -7.38
C PRO A 13 8.61 -8.67 -8.53
N ASP A 14 7.99 -8.53 -9.70
CA ASP A 14 8.59 -7.95 -10.92
C ASP A 14 8.83 -6.43 -10.80
N LEU A 15 8.20 -5.76 -9.83
CA LEU A 15 8.41 -4.35 -9.49
C LEU A 15 9.13 -4.18 -8.14
N ALA A 16 9.40 -5.26 -7.40
CA ALA A 16 9.94 -5.19 -6.04
C ALA A 16 11.26 -4.42 -5.97
N ASP A 17 12.12 -4.56 -6.98
CA ASP A 17 13.37 -3.81 -7.08
C ASP A 17 13.11 -2.30 -7.23
N SER A 18 12.27 -1.90 -8.18
CA SER A 18 11.88 -0.50 -8.40
C SER A 18 11.18 0.10 -7.19
N ILE A 19 10.30 -0.66 -6.53
CA ILE A 19 9.62 -0.27 -5.29
C ILE A 19 10.65 0.00 -4.20
N ARG A 20 11.60 -0.92 -3.99
CA ARG A 20 12.67 -0.74 -3.00
C ARG A 20 13.43 0.53 -3.31
N HIS A 21 13.93 0.72 -4.53
CA HIS A 21 14.64 1.93 -4.95
C HIS A 21 13.83 3.21 -4.68
N LEU A 22 12.56 3.25 -5.06
CA LEU A 22 11.67 4.38 -4.80
C LEU A 22 11.42 4.64 -3.31
N VAL A 23 11.33 3.61 -2.47
CA VAL A 23 11.14 3.78 -1.02
C VAL A 23 12.38 4.42 -0.35
N GLN A 24 13.58 4.13 -0.87
CA GLN A 24 14.84 4.70 -0.34
C GLN A 24 15.08 6.11 -0.89
N ASP A 25 14.79 6.31 -2.18
CA ASP A 25 15.06 7.57 -2.89
C ASP A 25 13.95 8.61 -2.69
N SER A 26 12.69 8.17 -2.67
CA SER A 26 11.50 9.03 -2.59
C SER A 26 10.79 8.92 -1.24
N ILE A 27 10.88 9.99 -0.44
CA ILE A 27 10.16 10.11 0.83
C ILE A 27 8.65 10.04 0.62
N GLN A 28 8.14 10.60 -0.48
CA GLN A 28 6.72 10.56 -0.80
C GLN A 28 6.25 9.10 -0.95
N TYR A 29 6.93 8.33 -1.80
CA TYR A 29 6.63 6.91 -2.03
C TYR A 29 6.67 6.10 -0.73
N LYS A 30 7.66 6.36 0.13
CA LYS A 30 7.77 5.72 1.44
C LYS A 30 6.56 6.00 2.35
N ASN A 31 6.07 7.24 2.37
CA ASN A 31 4.89 7.60 3.16
C ASN A 31 3.62 6.92 2.61
N ASP A 32 3.42 6.95 1.28
CA ASP A 32 2.29 6.29 0.63
C ASP A 32 2.29 4.77 0.89
N HIS A 33 3.48 4.14 0.87
CA HIS A 33 3.65 2.72 1.16
C HIS A 33 3.33 2.38 2.63
N ASP A 34 3.77 3.23 3.57
CA ASP A 34 3.43 3.07 4.99
C ASP A 34 1.92 3.26 5.26
N ASP A 35 1.30 4.24 4.60
CA ASP A 35 -0.15 4.50 4.72
C ASP A 35 -0.95 3.31 4.18
N TYR A 36 -0.56 2.76 3.02
CA TYR A 36 -1.17 1.56 2.45
C TYR A 36 -1.15 0.39 3.43
N HIS A 37 -0.01 0.15 4.09
CA HIS A 37 0.14 -0.91 5.07
C HIS A 37 -0.71 -0.68 6.33
N LYS A 38 -0.76 0.56 6.83
CA LYS A 38 -1.63 0.94 7.96
C LYS A 38 -3.10 0.71 7.62
N LEU A 39 -3.51 1.10 6.40
CA LEU A 39 -4.85 0.87 5.88
C LEU A 39 -5.19 -0.61 5.78
N ASP A 40 -4.31 -1.44 5.21
CA ASP A 40 -4.54 -2.88 5.11
C ASP A 40 -4.71 -3.52 6.50
N LYS A 41 -3.84 -3.15 7.45
CA LYS A 41 -3.93 -3.62 8.84
C LYS A 41 -5.22 -3.14 9.51
N ALA A 42 -5.63 -1.90 9.28
CA ALA A 42 -6.89 -1.37 9.82
C ALA A 42 -8.10 -2.11 9.24
N ILE A 43 -8.13 -2.33 7.93
CA ILE A 43 -9.17 -3.10 7.23
C ILE A 43 -9.26 -4.50 7.81
N ARG A 44 -8.16 -5.25 7.92
CA ARG A 44 -8.14 -6.59 8.53
C ARG A 44 -8.66 -6.58 9.97
N GLY A 45 -8.20 -5.63 10.78
CA GLY A 45 -8.65 -5.50 12.16
C GLY A 45 -10.14 -5.14 12.30
N LEU A 46 -10.73 -4.47 11.30
CA LEU A 46 -12.17 -4.20 11.23
C LEU A 46 -12.94 -5.44 10.76
N GLU A 47 -12.41 -6.18 9.77
CA GLU A 47 -12.97 -7.46 9.32
C GLU A 47 -13.02 -8.50 10.45
N GLU A 48 -11.95 -8.61 11.24
CA GLU A 48 -11.88 -9.49 12.41
C GLU A 48 -12.88 -9.10 13.51
N ARG A 49 -13.22 -7.82 13.62
CA ARG A 49 -14.24 -7.33 14.55
C ARG A 49 -15.67 -7.53 14.04
N GLY A 50 -15.85 -8.07 12.83
CA GLY A 50 -17.15 -8.27 12.21
C GLY A 50 -17.80 -6.97 11.74
N VAL A 51 -17.00 -5.96 11.38
CA VAL A 51 -17.52 -4.73 10.79
C VAL A 51 -18.19 -5.08 9.45
N ALA A 52 -19.49 -4.84 9.36
CA ALA A 52 -20.24 -5.06 8.14
C ALA A 52 -19.71 -4.15 7.03
N THR A 53 -19.66 -4.66 5.80
CA THR A 53 -19.22 -3.94 4.59
C THR A 53 -19.97 -2.63 4.30
N ASP A 54 -21.05 -2.36 5.04
CA ASP A 54 -21.89 -1.16 4.98
C ASP A 54 -21.33 0.02 5.78
N ASP A 55 -20.35 -0.22 6.66
CA ASP A 55 -19.71 0.84 7.43
C ASP A 55 -18.99 1.82 6.48
N HIS A 56 -19.42 3.09 6.50
CA HIS A 56 -18.90 4.14 5.65
C HIS A 56 -17.37 4.26 5.79
N HIS A 57 -16.86 4.11 7.01
CA HIS A 57 -15.44 4.20 7.30
C HIS A 57 -14.69 3.05 6.62
N PHE A 58 -15.20 1.83 6.69
CA PHE A 58 -14.61 0.67 6.01
C PHE A 58 -14.57 0.83 4.49
N ARG A 59 -15.64 1.39 3.91
CA ARG A 59 -15.72 1.67 2.46
C ARG A 59 -14.75 2.76 2.03
N GLU A 60 -14.56 3.79 2.85
CA GLU A 60 -13.52 4.81 2.66
C GLU A 60 -12.10 4.21 2.75
N LEU A 61 -11.84 3.34 3.72
CA LEU A 61 -10.55 2.67 3.87
C LEU A 61 -10.22 1.80 2.65
N LYS A 62 -11.16 0.99 2.15
CA LYS A 62 -10.94 0.25 0.88
C LYS A 62 -10.63 1.17 -0.28
N THR A 63 -11.34 2.30 -0.38
CA THR A 63 -11.13 3.27 -1.45
C THR A 63 -9.74 3.90 -1.36
N LYS A 64 -9.30 4.28 -0.16
CA LYS A 64 -7.93 4.79 0.07
C LYS A 64 -6.87 3.73 -0.24
N ARG A 65 -7.07 2.49 0.24
CA ARG A 65 -6.19 1.35 -0.07
C ARG A 65 -6.03 1.17 -1.58
N ALA A 66 -7.14 1.19 -2.33
CA ALA A 66 -7.12 1.05 -3.79
C ALA A 66 -6.36 2.20 -4.46
N ARG A 67 -6.60 3.46 -4.03
CA ARG A 67 -5.91 4.64 -4.55
C ARG A 67 -4.41 4.60 -4.31
N LEU A 68 -3.99 4.28 -3.08
CA LEU A 68 -2.57 4.16 -2.74
C LEU A 68 -1.91 3.05 -3.54
N LYS A 69 -2.57 1.88 -3.66
CA LYS A 69 -2.07 0.79 -4.50
C LYS A 69 -1.84 1.25 -5.94
N ASP A 70 -2.81 1.94 -6.52
CA ASP A 70 -2.74 2.42 -7.90
C ASP A 70 -1.63 3.47 -8.10
N GLN A 71 -1.48 4.40 -7.15
CA GLN A 71 -0.37 5.36 -7.14
C GLN A 71 0.99 4.68 -7.02
N LEU A 72 1.16 3.80 -6.03
CA LEU A 72 2.42 3.07 -5.79
C LEU A 72 2.80 2.19 -6.98
N TYR A 73 1.81 1.52 -7.57
CA TYR A 73 1.99 0.72 -8.78
C TYR A 73 2.39 1.60 -9.98
N THR A 74 1.69 2.72 -10.19
CA THR A 74 1.98 3.66 -11.27
C THR A 74 3.40 4.20 -11.14
N GLN A 75 3.81 4.66 -9.95
CA GLN A 75 5.17 5.17 -9.73
C GLN A 75 6.24 4.10 -9.96
N ALA A 76 6.06 2.90 -9.41
CA ALA A 76 7.00 1.79 -9.61
C ALA A 76 7.11 1.38 -11.08
N ARG A 77 5.97 1.31 -11.79
CA ARG A 77 5.94 1.01 -13.22
C ARG A 77 6.60 2.09 -14.07
N ASN A 78 6.38 3.37 -13.75
CA ASN A 78 7.03 4.48 -14.44
C ASN A 78 8.55 4.44 -14.25
N TYR A 79 9.02 4.15 -13.03
CA TYR A 79 10.46 4.03 -12.74
C TYR A 79 11.12 2.91 -13.54
N ARG A 80 10.48 1.75 -13.67
CA ARG A 80 11.00 0.64 -14.49
C ARG A 80 10.93 0.90 -16.00
N SER A 81 10.03 1.76 -16.44
CA SER A 81 9.89 2.12 -17.86
C SER A 81 10.90 3.18 -18.32
N HIS A 82 11.72 3.71 -17.40
CA HIS A 82 12.72 4.74 -17.67
C HIS A 82 14.13 4.17 -17.75
#